data_AF-A0A1W9N3C1-F1
#
_entry.id   AF-A0A1W9N3C1-F1
#
_cell.length_a   1.000
_cell.length_b   1.000
_cell.length_c   1.000
_cell.angle_alpha   90.00
_cell.angle_beta   90.00
_cell.angle_gamma   90.00
#
_symmetry.space_group_name_H-M   'P 1'
#
loop_
_entity.id
_entity.type
_entity.pdbx_description
1 polymer ?
#
loop_
_entity_poly.entity_id
_entity_poly.type
_entity_poly.pdbx_seq_one_letter_code
_entity_poly.pdbx_strand_id
1 'polypeptide(L)'
;MNTQENEKNIQEIWALFRETRENLEETGRKIKAMSEESERRSRELDEQFKATDKKIDRVAGMFDTQWGKLMESLAEGGVLKLFQERGIGVREIYRRAETRLNGENMEIDLLLVNEGDAV
;
A
#
# COMPACT_ATOMS: atom_id res chain seq x y z
N MET A 1 2.71 48.40 53.01
CA MET A 1 1.62 48.28 52.01
C MET A 1 0.33 48.72 52.66
N ASN A 2 -0.46 49.55 51.98
CA ASN A 2 -1.74 50.05 52.47
C ASN A 2 -2.86 49.02 52.17
N THR A 3 -3.90 48.97 52.99
CA THR A 3 -5.04 48.03 52.83
C THR A 3 -5.72 48.15 51.46
N GLN A 4 -5.81 49.36 50.91
CA GLN A 4 -6.33 49.60 49.54
C GLN A 4 -5.49 48.95 48.44
N GLU A 5 -4.17 48.89 48.61
CA GLU A 5 -3.25 48.27 47.65
C GLU A 5 -3.42 46.75 47.67
N ASN A 6 -3.64 46.15 48.86
CA ASN A 6 -3.94 44.74 49.00
C ASN A 6 -5.29 44.35 48.36
N GLU A 7 -6.33 45.16 48.56
CA GLU A 7 -7.64 44.93 47.94
C GLU A 7 -7.57 44.97 46.41
N LYS A 8 -6.84 45.94 45.86
CA LYS A 8 -6.61 46.05 44.42
C LYS A 8 -5.85 44.84 43.87
N ASN A 9 -4.78 44.41 44.55
CA ASN A 9 -4.01 43.23 44.15
C ASN A 9 -4.86 41.95 44.18
N ILE A 10 -5.74 41.80 45.19
CA ILE A 10 -6.66 40.65 45.27
C ILE A 10 -7.66 40.67 44.10
N GLN A 11 -8.19 41.84 43.74
CA GLN A 11 -9.08 41.96 42.58
C GLN A 11 -8.40 41.61 41.25
N GLU A 12 -7.15 42.04 41.07
CA GLU A 12 -6.33 41.69 39.89
C GLU A 12 -6.06 40.18 39.82
N ILE A 13 -5.72 39.54 40.94
CA ILE A 13 -5.56 38.08 41.02
C ILE A 13 -6.86 37.36 40.63
N TRP A 14 -8.01 37.81 41.12
CA TRP A 14 -9.31 37.23 40.74
C TRP A 14 -9.64 37.41 39.27
N ALA A 15 -9.24 38.54 38.68
CA ALA A 15 -9.40 38.76 37.24
C ALA A 15 -8.55 37.76 36.43
N LEU A 16 -7.29 37.55 36.82
CA LEU A 16 -6.40 36.56 36.21
C LEU A 16 -6.95 35.13 36.35
N PHE A 17 -7.54 34.77 37.49
CA PHE A 17 -8.17 33.46 37.66
C PHE A 17 -9.38 33.26 36.74
N ARG A 18 -10.21 34.29 36.54
CA ARG A 18 -11.35 34.22 35.60
C ARG A 18 -10.86 34.04 34.17
N GLU A 19 -9.90 34.84 33.75
CA GLU A 19 -9.29 34.74 32.41
C GLU A 19 -8.64 33.36 32.19
N THR A 20 -7.88 32.86 33.17
CA THR A 20 -7.26 31.54 33.10
C THR A 20 -8.31 30.43 32.97
N ARG A 21 -9.42 30.54 33.72
CA ARG A 21 -10.52 29.57 33.62
C ARG A 21 -11.16 29.59 32.23
N GLU A 22 -11.44 30.77 31.69
CA GLU A 22 -12.02 30.91 30.34
C GLU A 22 -11.10 30.32 29.27
N ASN A 23 -9.80 30.59 29.35
CA ASN A 23 -8.79 30.04 28.45
C ASN A 23 -8.69 28.51 28.55
N LEU A 24 -8.79 27.94 29.75
CA LEU A 24 -8.82 26.49 29.96
C LEU A 24 -10.09 25.85 29.38
N GLU A 25 -11.25 26.48 29.56
CA GLU A 25 -12.52 26.01 28.98
C GLU A 25 -12.50 26.08 27.45
N GLU A 26 -11.91 27.12 26.86
CA GLU A 26 -11.70 27.20 25.41
C GLU A 26 -10.71 26.14 24.91
N THR A 27 -9.59 25.95 25.61
CA THR A 27 -8.58 24.94 25.27
C THR A 27 -9.16 23.54 25.34
N GLY A 28 -9.95 23.23 26.38
CA GLY A 28 -10.65 21.95 26.51
C GLY A 28 -11.61 21.69 25.35
N ARG A 29 -12.35 22.72 24.90
CA ARG A 29 -13.22 22.62 23.72
C ARG A 29 -12.44 22.35 22.44
N LYS A 30 -11.31 23.05 22.22
CA LYS A 30 -10.44 22.83 21.05
C LYS A 30 -9.85 21.42 21.03
N ILE A 31 -9.35 20.94 22.16
CA ILE A 31 -8.80 19.57 22.28
C ILE A 31 -9.87 18.53 21.96
N LYS A 32 -11.09 18.68 22.51
CA LYS A 32 -12.19 17.75 22.24
C LYS A 32 -12.55 17.73 20.74
N ALA A 33 -12.72 18.90 20.12
CA ALA A 33 -13.02 18.98 18.69
C ALA A 33 -11.91 18.36 17.82
N MET A 34 -10.64 18.61 18.16
CA MET A 34 -9.51 18.02 17.45
C MET A 34 -9.44 16.50 17.61
N SER A 35 -9.77 15.97 18.79
CA SER A 35 -9.84 14.53 19.04
C SER A 35 -10.94 13.88 18.19
N GLU A 36 -12.13 14.47 18.18
CA GLU A 36 -13.26 13.98 17.37
C GLU A 36 -12.94 14.01 15.86
N GLU A 37 -12.29 15.06 15.38
CA GLU A 37 -11.83 15.14 13.99
C GLU A 37 -10.76 14.09 13.67
N SER A 38 -9.80 13.89 14.57
CA SER A 38 -8.75 12.88 14.43
C SER A 38 -9.34 11.48 14.36
N GLU A 39 -10.30 11.15 15.22
CA GLU A 39 -11.02 9.87 15.19
C GLU A 39 -11.81 9.68 13.90
N ARG A 40 -12.42 10.76 13.37
CA ARG A 40 -13.13 10.71 12.08
C ARG A 40 -12.16 10.42 10.93
N ARG A 41 -11.05 11.15 10.86
CA ARG A 41 -10.00 10.95 9.84
C ARG A 41 -9.37 9.56 9.93
N SER A 42 -9.12 9.07 11.15
CA SER A 42 -8.59 7.72 11.37
C SER A 42 -9.52 6.65 10.80
N ARG A 43 -10.84 6.76 11.04
CA ARG A 43 -11.84 5.84 10.48
C ARG A 43 -11.91 5.90 8.95
N GLU A 44 -11.87 7.10 8.38
CA GLU A 44 -11.85 7.28 6.92
C GLU A 44 -10.60 6.65 6.29
N LEU A 45 -9.44 6.81 6.93
CA LEU A 45 -8.18 6.18 6.48
C LEU A 45 -8.27 4.66 6.55
N ASP A 46 -8.78 4.09 7.65
CA ASP A 46 -8.96 2.64 7.79
C ASP A 46 -9.85 2.05 6.68
N GLU A 47 -10.92 2.75 6.31
CA GLU A 47 -11.79 2.34 5.21
C GLU A 47 -11.08 2.41 3.86
N GLN A 48 -10.30 3.47 3.61
CA GLN A 48 -9.50 3.61 2.39
C GLN A 48 -8.41 2.54 2.28
N PHE A 49 -7.72 2.22 3.39
CA PHE A 49 -6.73 1.13 3.44
C PHE A 49 -7.39 -0.20 3.11
N LYS A 50 -8.50 -0.56 3.77
CA LYS A 50 -9.24 -1.79 3.47
C LYS A 50 -9.70 -1.88 2.02
N ALA A 51 -10.13 -0.76 1.43
CA ALA A 51 -10.52 -0.71 0.03
C ALA A 51 -9.31 -0.90 -0.91
N THR A 52 -8.16 -0.36 -0.53
CA THR A 52 -6.89 -0.48 -1.26
C THR A 52 -6.36 -1.92 -1.19
N ASP A 53 -6.34 -2.52 -0.01
CA ASP A 53 -5.94 -3.92 0.18
C ASP A 53 -6.79 -4.86 -0.69
N LYS A 54 -8.13 -4.70 -0.69
CA LYS A 54 -9.01 -5.48 -1.57
C LYS A 54 -8.71 -5.31 -3.06
N LYS A 55 -8.27 -4.12 -3.49
CA LYS A 55 -7.87 -3.87 -4.88
C LYS A 55 -6.53 -4.54 -5.16
N ILE A 56 -5.57 -4.44 -4.25
CA ILE A 56 -4.26 -5.10 -4.35
C ILE A 56 -4.45 -6.62 -4.41
N ASP A 57 -5.24 -7.20 -3.52
CA ASP A 57 -5.53 -8.65 -3.51
C ASP A 57 -6.17 -9.10 -4.81
N ARG A 58 -7.11 -8.31 -5.35
CA ARG A 58 -7.73 -8.62 -6.65
C ARG A 58 -6.71 -8.58 -7.78
N VAL A 59 -5.84 -7.56 -7.80
CA VAL A 59 -4.80 -7.43 -8.81
C VAL A 59 -3.76 -8.55 -8.67
N ALA A 60 -3.35 -8.90 -7.45
CA ALA A 60 -2.46 -10.01 -7.16
C ALA A 60 -3.07 -11.35 -7.61
N GLY A 61 -4.35 -11.61 -7.31
CA GLY A 61 -5.03 -12.81 -7.79
C GLY A 61 -5.23 -12.84 -9.32
N MET A 62 -5.41 -11.68 -9.96
CA MET A 62 -5.35 -11.57 -11.42
C MET A 62 -3.96 -11.94 -11.92
N PHE A 63 -2.90 -11.47 -11.27
CA PHE A 63 -1.54 -11.86 -11.59
C PHE A 63 -1.35 -13.38 -11.44
N ASP A 64 -1.68 -14.02 -10.31
CA ASP A 64 -1.49 -15.48 -10.16
C ASP A 64 -2.24 -16.32 -11.21
N THR A 65 -3.41 -15.87 -11.68
CA THR A 65 -4.22 -16.60 -12.67
C THR A 65 -4.00 -16.16 -14.11
N GLN A 66 -3.57 -14.92 -14.34
CA GLN A 66 -3.38 -14.30 -15.64
C GLN A 66 -1.90 -14.17 -16.02
N TRP A 67 -0.94 -14.41 -15.12
CA TRP A 67 0.48 -14.53 -15.45
C TRP A 67 0.69 -15.63 -16.48
N GLY A 68 0.07 -16.80 -16.28
CA GLY A 68 0.02 -17.86 -17.27
C GLY A 68 -0.53 -17.35 -18.61
N LYS A 69 -1.71 -16.71 -18.61
CA LYS A 69 -2.34 -16.17 -19.83
C LYS A 69 -1.53 -15.05 -20.52
N LEU A 70 -0.82 -14.24 -19.75
CA LEU A 70 0.07 -13.20 -20.25
C LEU A 70 1.28 -13.84 -20.93
N MET A 71 1.90 -14.84 -20.30
CA MET A 71 3.00 -15.60 -20.88
C MET A 71 2.55 -16.35 -22.15
N GLU A 72 1.34 -16.89 -22.16
CA GLU A 72 0.73 -17.47 -23.35
C GLU A 72 0.57 -16.45 -24.49
N SER A 73 0.09 -15.25 -24.17
CA SER A 73 -0.09 -14.16 -25.14
C SER A 73 1.26 -13.63 -25.67
N LEU A 74 2.28 -13.54 -24.81
CA LEU A 74 3.64 -13.15 -25.20
C LEU A 74 4.29 -14.21 -26.10
N ALA A 75 4.10 -15.49 -25.79
CA ALA A 75 4.56 -16.60 -26.60
C ALA A 75 3.93 -16.58 -28.01
N GLU A 76 2.63 -16.30 -28.09
CA GLU A 76 1.88 -16.19 -29.36
C GLU A 76 2.26 -14.94 -30.17
N GLY A 77 2.51 -13.80 -29.50
CA GLY A 77 2.63 -12.50 -30.17
C GLY A 77 4.03 -12.13 -30.67
N GLY A 78 5.10 -12.53 -29.99
CA GLY A 78 6.42 -11.98 -30.33
C GLY A 78 7.65 -12.71 -29.83
N VAL A 79 7.53 -13.57 -28.81
CA VAL A 79 8.70 -14.30 -28.28
C VAL A 79 9.29 -15.22 -29.35
N LEU A 80 8.47 -15.95 -30.12
CA LEU A 80 8.95 -16.78 -31.22
C LEU A 80 9.67 -15.97 -32.29
N LYS A 81 9.09 -14.82 -32.65
CA LYS A 81 9.67 -13.93 -33.65
C LYS A 81 11.00 -13.35 -33.17
N LEU A 82 11.11 -12.97 -31.89
CA LEU A 82 12.34 -12.50 -31.28
C LEU A 82 13.44 -13.57 -31.28
N PHE A 83 13.11 -14.81 -30.93
CA PHE A 83 14.07 -15.92 -30.96
C PHE A 83 14.55 -16.19 -32.40
N GLN A 84 13.63 -16.21 -33.37
CA GLN A 84 13.97 -16.35 -34.80
C GLN A 84 14.84 -15.19 -35.32
N GLU A 85 14.52 -13.94 -34.99
CA GLU A 85 15.30 -12.75 -35.36
C GLU A 85 16.72 -12.78 -34.77
N ARG A 86 16.91 -13.47 -33.64
CA ARG A 86 18.21 -13.70 -33.00
C ARG A 86 18.93 -14.95 -33.50
N GLY A 87 18.43 -15.61 -34.55
CA GLY A 87 19.03 -16.83 -35.09
C GLY A 87 18.79 -18.10 -34.27
N ILE A 88 17.89 -18.04 -33.27
CA ILE A 88 17.54 -19.18 -32.41
C ILE A 88 16.28 -19.83 -32.98
N GLY A 89 16.46 -20.96 -33.66
CA GLY A 89 15.35 -21.75 -34.20
C GLY A 89 14.58 -22.46 -33.08
N VAL A 90 13.34 -22.04 -32.81
CA VAL A 90 12.46 -22.72 -31.86
C VAL A 90 11.71 -23.85 -32.57
N ARG A 91 11.87 -25.09 -32.12
CA ARG A 91 11.19 -26.29 -32.63
C ARG A 91 9.91 -26.60 -31.87
N GLU A 92 9.99 -26.58 -30.53
CA GLU A 92 8.87 -26.96 -29.67
C GLU A 92 8.64 -25.92 -28.58
N ILE A 93 7.38 -25.80 -28.19
CA ILE A 93 6.91 -24.90 -27.14
C ILE A 93 6.05 -25.72 -26.19
N TYR A 94 6.43 -25.76 -24.93
CA TYR A 94 5.65 -26.37 -23.86
C TYR A 94 5.24 -25.30 -22.86
N ARG A 95 3.98 -25.33 -22.44
CA ARG A 95 3.43 -24.47 -21.39
C ARG A 95 3.26 -25.29 -20.13
N ARG A 96 3.53 -24.69 -18.96
CA ARG A 96 3.35 -25.34 -17.65
C ARG A 96 4.02 -26.71 -17.59
N ALA A 97 5.27 -26.77 -18.05
CA ALA A 97 6.03 -28.01 -18.08
C ALA A 97 6.43 -28.40 -16.65
N GLU A 98 6.00 -29.57 -16.20
CA GLU A 98 6.45 -30.14 -14.93
C GLU A 98 7.74 -30.94 -15.16
N THR A 99 8.73 -30.73 -14.30
CA THR A 99 9.99 -31.47 -14.33
C THR A 99 10.47 -31.80 -12.92
N ARG A 100 11.48 -32.65 -12.82
CA ARG A 100 12.18 -32.95 -11.57
C ARG A 100 13.64 -32.56 -11.69
N LEU A 101 14.09 -31.67 -10.81
CA LEU A 101 15.48 -31.26 -10.72
C LEU A 101 16.00 -31.56 -9.31
N ASN A 102 17.10 -32.29 -9.21
CA ASN A 102 17.71 -32.69 -7.92
C ASN A 102 16.75 -33.41 -6.94
N GLY A 103 15.74 -34.11 -7.47
CA GLY A 103 14.74 -34.82 -6.66
C GLY A 103 13.55 -33.95 -6.21
N GLU A 104 13.55 -32.66 -6.53
CA GLU A 104 12.44 -31.74 -6.26
C GLU A 104 11.58 -31.55 -7.51
N ASN A 105 10.26 -31.43 -7.34
CA ASN A 105 9.35 -31.09 -8.42
C ASN A 105 9.46 -29.59 -8.74
N MET A 106 9.55 -29.25 -10.01
CA MET A 106 9.62 -27.88 -10.52
C MET A 106 8.59 -27.69 -11.63
N GLU A 107 7.83 -26.59 -11.58
CA GLU A 107 6.95 -26.15 -12.67
C GLU A 107 7.68 -25.04 -13.47
N ILE A 108 7.68 -25.17 -14.79
CA ILE A 108 8.21 -24.17 -15.72
C ILE A 108 7.02 -23.57 -16.49
N ASP A 109 6.80 -22.27 -16.36
CA ASP A 109 5.67 -21.59 -17.03
C ASP A 109 5.71 -21.71 -18.56
N LEU A 110 6.90 -21.62 -19.15
CA LEU A 110 7.14 -21.76 -20.60
C LEU A 110 8.52 -22.36 -20.88
N LEU A 111 8.55 -23.45 -21.63
CA LEU A 111 9.77 -24.13 -22.09
C LEU A 111 9.82 -24.09 -23.62
N LEU A 112 10.91 -23.54 -24.16
CA LEU A 112 11.19 -23.49 -25.59
C LEU A 112 12.35 -24.43 -25.89
N VAL A 113 12.18 -25.31 -26.88
CA VAL A 113 13.19 -26.28 -27.29
C VAL A 113 13.65 -25.94 -28.70
N ASN A 114 14.96 -25.83 -28.90
CA ASN A 114 15.60 -25.64 -30.21
C ASN A 114 16.23 -26.94 -30.73
N GLU A 115 16.54 -26.99 -32.02
CA GLU A 115 17.44 -28.00 -32.61
C GLU A 115 18.77 -27.35 -32.98
N GLY A 116 19.79 -27.53 -32.12
CA GLY A 116 21.16 -27.05 -32.36
C GLY A 116 21.60 -25.92 -31.42
N ASP A 117 22.88 -25.55 -31.49
CA ASP A 117 23.44 -24.48 -30.68
C ASP A 117 22.94 -23.11 -31.14
N ALA A 118 22.65 -22.21 -30.20
CA ALA A 118 22.44 -20.80 -30.51
C ALA A 118 23.76 -20.21 -31.04
N VAL A 119 23.74 -19.64 -32.24
CA VAL A 119 24.92 -18.99 -32.86
C VAL A 119 25.20 -17.65 -32.19
#